data_AF-A0A969BN08-F1
#
_entry.id   AF-A0A969BN08-F1
#
_cell.length_a   1.000
_cell.length_b   1.000
_cell.length_c   1.000
_cell.angle_alpha   90.00
_cell.angle_beta   90.00
_cell.angle_gamma   90.00
#
_symmetry.space_group_name_H-M   'P 1'
#
loop_
_entity.id
_entity.type
_entity.pdbx_description
1 polymer ?
#
loop_
_entity_poly.entity_id
_entity_poly.type
_entity_poly.pdbx_seq_one_letter_code
_entity_poly.pdbx_strand_id
1 'polypeptide(L)'
;QFYSDLSILDKSGQEVDRQTIHVNKPLRYRGVTLYQANWDVAAVKFTLNQSPVLQLPVTKLQARSNGSQVWGTWIPTKPDLSAGVTLITPDLQGTFLIYDEKGQLLASVRTNGSTEVNGVTLTIKDVVGSTGLQIKADPGIPSVYTGFGLLMLGVIMSYVSHSQVWALQVGDTLYIGGKTNRAKVAFESEIVQILESLPKQDLSFAT
;
A
#
# COMPACT_ATOMS: atom_id res chain seq x y z
N GLN A 1 -13.76 -3.03 9.22
CA GLN A 1 -12.57 -2.33 8.71
C GLN A 1 -11.96 -1.56 9.86
N PHE A 2 -10.64 -1.64 10.05
CA PHE A 2 -9.93 -0.97 11.14
C PHE A 2 -9.29 0.33 10.64
N TYR A 3 -9.29 1.34 11.50
CA TYR A 3 -8.76 2.66 11.21
C TYR A 3 -7.76 3.05 12.31
N SER A 4 -6.73 3.78 11.91
CA SER A 4 -5.77 4.39 12.83
C SER A 4 -5.73 5.88 12.56
N ASP A 5 -5.85 6.70 13.59
CA ASP A 5 -5.76 8.15 13.47
C ASP A 5 -4.39 8.62 13.93
N LEU A 6 -3.64 9.24 13.02
CA LEU A 6 -2.23 9.56 13.22
C LEU A 6 -2.01 11.06 13.08
N SER A 7 -1.34 11.65 14.07
CA SER A 7 -0.85 13.04 14.02
C SER A 7 0.65 13.06 13.80
N ILE A 8 1.11 13.95 12.93
CA ILE A 8 2.53 14.26 12.72
C ILE A 8 2.84 15.51 13.51
N LEU A 9 3.88 15.44 14.33
CA LEU A 9 4.36 16.55 15.14
C LEU A 9 5.68 17.08 14.57
N ASP A 10 5.88 18.39 14.64
CA ASP A 10 7.18 18.98 14.40
C ASP A 10 8.13 18.83 15.60
N LYS A 11 9.33 19.41 15.50
CA LYS A 11 10.33 19.36 16.59
C LYS A 11 9.91 20.10 17.86
N SER A 12 8.94 21.02 17.75
CA SER A 12 8.38 21.76 18.88
C SER A 12 7.18 21.06 19.52
N GLY A 13 6.73 19.94 18.93
CA GLY A 13 5.55 19.20 19.37
C GLY A 13 4.24 19.72 18.80
N GLN A 14 4.29 20.67 17.85
CA GLN A 14 3.09 21.19 17.20
C GLN A 14 2.61 20.22 16.11
N GLU A 15 1.30 19.95 16.07
CA GLU A 15 0.70 19.13 15.03
C GLU A 15 0.78 19.84 13.67
N VAL A 16 1.47 19.21 12.73
CA VAL A 16 1.64 19.72 11.36
C VAL A 16 0.74 19.03 10.35
N ASP A 17 0.28 17.81 10.66
CA ASP A 17 -0.64 17.06 9.82
C ASP A 17 -1.34 16.00 10.68
N ARG A 18 -2.56 15.60 10.29
CA ARG A 18 -3.31 14.52 10.92
C ARG A 18 -4.14 13.79 9.89
N GLN A 19 -4.03 12.47 9.87
CA GLN A 19 -4.74 11.64 8.92
C GLN A 19 -5.21 10.34 9.56
N THR A 20 -6.47 10.02 9.31
CA THR A 20 -7.01 8.69 9.55
C THR A 20 -6.65 7.75 8.39
N ILE A 21 -5.82 6.75 8.68
CA ILE A 21 -5.36 5.73 7.73
C ILE A 21 -6.12 4.41 7.90
N HIS A 22 -6.07 3.59 6.85
CA HIS A 22 -6.52 2.20 6.86
C HIS A 22 -5.72 1.41 5.81
N VAL A 23 -5.97 0.11 5.70
CA VAL A 23 -5.34 -0.75 4.70
C VAL A 23 -5.54 -0.14 3.30
N ASN A 24 -4.45 -0.01 2.52
CA ASN A 24 -4.39 0.65 1.20
C ASN A 24 -4.54 2.19 1.17
N LYS A 25 -4.72 2.85 2.32
CA LYS A 25 -4.70 4.33 2.41
C LYS A 25 -3.64 4.78 3.41
N PRO A 26 -2.34 4.76 3.03
CA PRO A 26 -1.26 5.15 3.93
C PRO A 26 -1.17 6.68 4.10
N LEU A 27 -0.51 7.09 5.18
CA LEU A 27 -0.08 8.48 5.41
C LEU A 27 1.32 8.66 4.81
N ARG A 28 1.54 9.73 4.05
CA ARG A 28 2.83 10.04 3.42
C ARG A 28 3.32 11.41 3.86
N TYR A 29 4.51 11.48 4.42
CA TYR A 29 5.11 12.72 4.86
C TYR A 29 6.63 12.70 4.69
N ARG A 30 7.17 13.73 4.01
CA ARG A 30 8.62 13.92 3.77
C ARG A 30 9.38 12.65 3.33
N GLY A 31 8.81 11.91 2.37
CA GLY A 31 9.42 10.69 1.83
C GLY A 31 9.26 9.44 2.70
N VAL A 32 8.58 9.54 3.84
CA VAL A 32 8.20 8.42 4.70
C VAL A 32 6.73 8.10 4.46
N THR A 33 6.41 6.81 4.38
CA THR A 33 5.05 6.30 4.24
C THR A 33 4.73 5.40 5.42
N LEU A 34 3.61 5.68 6.10
CA LEU A 34 3.08 4.90 7.21
C LEU A 34 1.89 4.09 6.70
N TYR A 35 2.03 2.76 6.77
CA TYR A 35 1.00 1.80 6.39
C TYR A 35 0.38 1.17 7.62
N GLN A 36 -0.92 0.92 7.55
CA GLN A 36 -1.59 0.00 8.46
C GLN A 36 -1.51 -1.41 7.89
N ALA A 37 -0.86 -2.33 8.59
CA ALA A 37 -0.63 -3.70 8.13
C ALA A 37 -1.79 -4.63 8.49
N ASN A 38 -2.00 -4.88 9.78
CA ASN A 38 -3.00 -5.83 10.30
C ASN A 38 -3.56 -5.38 11.64
N TRP A 39 -4.58 -6.10 12.11
CA TRP A 39 -5.14 -6.00 13.45
C TRP A 39 -4.76 -7.24 14.27
N ASP A 40 -4.71 -7.07 15.58
CA ASP A 40 -4.43 -8.14 16.54
C ASP A 40 -5.21 -7.86 17.84
N VAL A 41 -5.27 -8.84 18.74
CA VAL A 41 -5.79 -8.64 20.10
C VAL A 41 -4.59 -8.57 21.06
N ALA A 42 -4.46 -7.47 21.78
CA ALA A 42 -3.35 -7.27 22.73
C ALA A 42 -3.69 -7.79 24.12
N ALA A 43 -4.92 -7.53 24.58
CA ALA A 43 -5.34 -7.88 25.94
C ALA A 43 -6.86 -8.01 26.06
N VAL A 44 -7.31 -8.59 27.18
CA VAL A 44 -8.71 -8.57 27.60
C VAL A 44 -8.83 -7.88 28.95
N LYS A 45 -9.87 -7.04 29.08
CA LYS A 45 -10.25 -6.39 30.32
C LYS A 45 -11.39 -7.15 30.98
N PHE A 46 -11.26 -7.45 32.27
CA PHE A 46 -12.26 -8.20 33.02
C PHE A 46 -12.31 -7.75 34.48
N THR A 47 -13.36 -8.16 35.20
CA THR A 47 -13.49 -8.00 36.64
C THR A 47 -13.87 -9.34 37.27
N LEU A 48 -13.39 -9.58 38.49
CA LEU A 48 -13.76 -10.72 39.32
C LEU A 48 -14.55 -10.20 40.52
N ASN A 49 -15.81 -10.62 40.67
CA ASN A 49 -16.74 -10.08 41.65
C ASN A 49 -16.79 -8.53 41.58
N GLN A 50 -16.34 -7.84 42.62
CA GLN A 50 -16.28 -6.38 42.74
C GLN A 50 -14.85 -5.83 42.61
N SER A 51 -13.93 -6.58 41.98
CA SER A 51 -12.57 -6.10 41.74
C SER A 51 -12.53 -4.86 40.82
N PRO A 52 -11.45 -4.08 40.85
CA PRO A 52 -11.12 -3.16 39.76
C PRO A 52 -11.04 -3.90 38.42
N VAL A 53 -11.10 -3.14 37.32
CA VAL A 53 -10.89 -3.68 35.97
C VAL A 53 -9.43 -4.11 35.85
N LEU A 54 -9.23 -5.41 35.67
CA LEU A 54 -7.93 -6.02 35.41
C LEU A 54 -7.75 -6.18 33.92
N GLN A 55 -6.50 -6.10 33.46
CA GLN A 55 -6.14 -6.30 32.06
C GLN A 55 -5.05 -7.37 31.97
N LEU A 56 -5.33 -8.45 31.24
CA LEU A 56 -4.35 -9.50 30.97
C LEU A 56 -4.03 -9.56 29.48
N PRO A 57 -2.74 -9.70 29.12
CA PRO A 57 -2.34 -9.90 27.74
C PRO A 57 -2.92 -11.22 27.23
N VAL A 58 -3.21 -11.26 25.93
CA VAL A 58 -3.61 -12.49 25.25
C VAL A 58 -2.52 -12.94 24.30
N THR A 59 -2.46 -14.26 24.09
CA THR A 59 -1.55 -14.87 23.14
C THR A 59 -2.34 -15.36 21.95
N LYS A 60 -1.80 -15.07 20.76
CA LYS A 60 -2.34 -15.60 19.51
C LYS A 60 -2.09 -17.10 19.43
N LEU A 61 -3.17 -17.86 19.34
CA LEU A 61 -3.15 -19.31 19.19
C LEU A 61 -3.44 -19.66 17.73
N GLN A 62 -2.62 -20.56 17.17
CA GLN A 62 -2.85 -21.07 15.82
C GLN A 62 -3.83 -22.24 15.90
N ALA A 63 -5.00 -22.10 15.26
CA ALA A 63 -5.93 -23.22 15.15
C ALA A 63 -5.31 -24.33 14.26
N ARG A 64 -5.35 -25.57 14.75
CA ARG A 64 -4.75 -26.75 14.11
C ARG A 64 -5.42 -27.14 12.78
N SER A 65 -6.57 -26.57 12.49
CA SER A 65 -7.37 -26.79 11.30
C SER A 65 -8.00 -25.46 10.90
N ASN A 66 -7.83 -25.07 9.64
CA ASN A 66 -8.50 -23.96 8.96
C ASN A 66 -7.92 -22.53 9.09
N GLY A 67 -6.73 -22.35 9.66
CA GLY A 67 -6.02 -21.06 9.60
C GLY A 67 -6.71 -19.89 10.34
N SER A 68 -7.77 -20.16 11.09
CA SER A 68 -8.40 -19.17 11.95
C SER A 68 -7.46 -18.81 13.10
N GLN A 69 -7.29 -17.51 13.29
CA GLN A 69 -6.50 -16.96 14.39
C GLN A 69 -7.47 -16.75 15.55
N VAL A 70 -7.14 -17.34 16.70
CA VAL A 70 -7.87 -17.08 17.94
C VAL A 70 -6.88 -16.58 18.98
N TRP A 71 -7.37 -15.85 19.98
CA TRP A 71 -6.54 -15.32 21.05
C TRP A 71 -6.97 -15.93 22.36
N GLY A 72 -6.01 -16.43 23.13
CA GLY A 72 -6.24 -17.08 24.40
C GLY A 72 -5.47 -16.44 25.53
N THR A 73 -6.04 -16.43 26.71
CA THR A 73 -5.33 -16.15 27.97
C THR A 73 -5.90 -17.00 29.09
N TRP A 74 -5.11 -17.17 30.15
CA TRP A 74 -5.55 -17.89 31.35
C TRP A 74 -5.83 -16.87 32.46
N ILE A 75 -7.04 -16.91 33.00
CA ILE A 75 -7.50 -16.00 34.05
C ILE A 75 -7.53 -16.76 35.37
N PRO A 76 -6.71 -16.37 36.37
CA PRO A 76 -6.79 -16.95 37.70
C PRO A 76 -8.10 -16.55 38.37
N THR A 77 -8.76 -17.54 38.97
CA THR A 77 -9.97 -17.35 39.78
C THR A 77 -9.66 -17.29 41.28
N LYS A 78 -8.44 -17.70 41.67
CA LYS A 78 -7.93 -17.64 43.04
C LYS A 78 -6.61 -16.87 43.13
N PRO A 79 -6.34 -16.14 44.23
CA PRO A 79 -5.10 -15.38 44.41
C PRO A 79 -3.81 -16.23 44.41
N ASP A 80 -3.91 -17.50 44.80
CA ASP A 80 -2.80 -18.45 44.86
C ASP A 80 -2.47 -19.10 43.50
N LEU A 81 -3.18 -18.71 42.43
CA LEU A 81 -3.05 -19.26 41.08
C LEU A 81 -3.36 -20.77 41.00
N SER A 82 -3.98 -21.37 42.02
CA SER A 82 -4.29 -22.80 42.05
C SER A 82 -5.47 -23.19 41.18
N ALA A 83 -6.32 -22.22 40.81
CA ALA A 83 -7.49 -22.45 39.97
C ALA A 83 -7.72 -21.29 39.00
N GLY A 84 -8.09 -21.61 37.76
CA GLY A 84 -8.40 -20.60 36.75
C GLY A 84 -9.23 -21.12 35.59
N VAL A 85 -9.44 -20.24 34.62
CA VAL A 85 -10.19 -20.53 33.41
C VAL A 85 -9.43 -20.05 32.19
N THR A 86 -9.56 -20.78 31.08
CA THR A 86 -8.99 -20.37 29.80
C THR A 86 -10.03 -19.57 29.04
N LEU A 87 -9.72 -18.31 28.76
CA LEU A 87 -10.54 -17.43 27.95
C LEU A 87 -10.02 -17.45 26.52
N ILE A 88 -10.88 -17.73 25.54
CA ILE A 88 -10.57 -17.67 24.11
C ILE A 88 -11.50 -16.66 23.44
N THR A 89 -10.94 -15.77 22.62
CA THR A 89 -11.71 -14.87 21.76
C THR A 89 -11.34 -15.10 20.29
N PRO A 90 -12.31 -15.33 19.40
CA PRO A 90 -12.04 -15.60 17.99
C PRO A 90 -11.87 -14.33 17.15
N ASP A 91 -12.29 -13.17 17.66
CA ASP A 91 -12.32 -11.90 16.93
C ASP A 91 -12.33 -10.69 17.88
N LEU A 92 -12.32 -9.49 17.30
CA LEU A 92 -12.49 -8.23 18.03
C LEU A 92 -13.97 -7.84 18.22
N GLN A 93 -14.93 -8.70 17.86
CA GLN A 93 -16.37 -8.41 17.98
C GLN A 93 -16.90 -8.65 19.40
N GLY A 94 -16.06 -9.13 20.31
CA GLY A 94 -16.39 -9.24 21.73
C GLY A 94 -17.12 -10.52 22.10
N THR A 95 -16.89 -11.61 21.36
CA THR A 95 -17.30 -12.96 21.77
C THR A 95 -16.18 -13.63 22.53
N PHE A 96 -16.51 -14.25 23.67
CA PHE A 96 -15.54 -14.91 24.54
C PHE A 96 -16.03 -16.29 24.95
N LEU A 97 -15.19 -17.30 24.72
CA LEU A 97 -15.41 -18.69 25.10
C LEU A 97 -14.58 -18.97 26.36
N ILE A 98 -15.22 -19.45 27.41
CA ILE A 98 -14.59 -19.73 28.69
C ILE A 98 -14.55 -21.24 28.86
N TYR A 99 -13.34 -21.77 29.04
CA TYR A 99 -13.06 -23.18 29.22
C TYR A 99 -12.53 -23.45 30.62
N ASP A 100 -12.86 -24.62 31.16
CA ASP A 100 -12.27 -25.12 32.39
C ASP A 100 -10.83 -25.63 32.16
N GLU A 101 -10.19 -26.07 33.24
CA GLU A 101 -8.83 -26.62 33.22
C GLU A 101 -8.73 -27.96 32.47
N LYS A 102 -9.86 -28.63 32.23
CA LYS A 102 -9.94 -29.88 31.46
C LYS A 102 -10.19 -29.64 29.97
N GLY A 103 -10.38 -28.39 29.56
CA GLY A 103 -10.68 -28.00 28.17
C GLY A 103 -12.16 -28.15 27.79
N GLN A 104 -13.07 -28.29 28.74
CA GLN A 104 -14.51 -28.28 28.52
C GLN A 104 -15.04 -26.84 28.50
N LEU A 105 -15.90 -26.52 27.52
CA LEU A 105 -16.54 -25.22 27.42
C LEU A 105 -17.52 -25.04 28.59
N LEU A 106 -17.28 -24.03 29.43
CA LEU A 106 -18.15 -23.66 30.54
C LEU A 106 -19.23 -22.67 30.12
N ALA A 107 -18.84 -21.63 29.38
CA ALA A 107 -19.74 -20.56 28.98
C ALA A 107 -19.26 -19.84 27.71
N SER A 108 -20.20 -19.23 26.99
CA SER A 108 -19.94 -18.25 25.95
C SER A 108 -20.56 -16.94 26.38
N VAL A 109 -19.74 -15.91 26.55
CA VAL A 109 -20.17 -14.58 26.99
C VAL A 109 -19.81 -13.54 25.95
N ARG A 110 -20.63 -12.49 25.87
CA ARG A 110 -20.32 -11.29 25.10
C ARG A 110 -19.72 -10.21 25.98
N THR A 111 -19.17 -9.16 25.39
CA THR A 111 -18.74 -7.94 26.09
C THR A 111 -19.81 -7.46 27.08
N ASN A 112 -19.38 -7.12 28.29
CA ASN A 112 -20.18 -6.81 29.47
C ASN A 112 -21.02 -7.97 30.04
N GLY A 113 -20.94 -9.16 29.46
CA GLY A 113 -21.53 -10.38 30.02
C GLY A 113 -20.73 -10.92 31.21
N SER A 114 -21.42 -11.59 32.11
CA SER A 114 -20.86 -12.23 33.30
C SER A 114 -21.21 -13.71 33.35
N THR A 115 -20.35 -14.50 33.96
CA THR A 115 -20.60 -15.91 34.26
C THR A 115 -19.97 -16.28 35.60
N GLU A 116 -20.52 -17.28 36.28
CA GLU A 116 -19.94 -17.80 37.51
C GLU A 116 -18.98 -18.93 37.20
N VAL A 117 -17.75 -18.80 37.68
CA VAL A 117 -16.66 -19.76 37.47
C VAL A 117 -15.88 -19.91 38.77
N ASN A 118 -15.77 -21.15 39.26
CA ASN A 118 -15.08 -21.47 40.52
C ASN A 118 -15.57 -20.64 41.73
N GLY A 119 -16.87 -20.31 41.78
CA GLY A 119 -17.47 -19.51 42.86
C GLY A 119 -17.17 -18.01 42.78
N VAL A 120 -16.66 -17.52 41.65
CA VAL A 120 -16.38 -16.10 41.39
C VAL A 120 -17.15 -15.67 40.15
N THR A 121 -17.76 -14.49 40.21
CA THR A 121 -18.40 -13.87 39.05
C THR A 121 -17.34 -13.22 38.15
N LEU A 122 -17.04 -13.85 37.03
CA LEU A 122 -16.17 -13.29 36.00
C LEU A 122 -17.01 -12.46 35.02
N THR A 123 -16.70 -11.16 34.91
CA THR A 123 -17.35 -10.26 33.94
C THR A 123 -16.31 -9.78 32.95
N ILE A 124 -16.53 -10.01 31.65
CA ILE A 124 -15.66 -9.51 30.60
C ILE A 124 -16.09 -8.11 30.22
N LYS A 125 -15.20 -7.13 30.35
CA LYS A 125 -15.52 -5.72 30.11
C LYS A 125 -15.26 -5.31 28.68
N ASP A 126 -14.10 -5.67 28.13
CA ASP A 126 -13.69 -5.22 26.80
C ASP A 126 -12.52 -6.03 26.25
N VAL A 127 -12.32 -5.95 24.94
CA VAL A 127 -11.15 -6.47 24.24
C VAL A 127 -10.27 -5.31 23.78
N VAL A 128 -8.98 -5.37 24.10
CA VAL A 128 -8.01 -4.36 23.68
C VAL A 128 -7.40 -4.80 22.36
N GLY A 129 -7.85 -4.18 21.27
CA GLY A 129 -7.24 -4.36 19.95
C GLY A 129 -5.89 -3.65 19.82
N SER A 130 -5.06 -4.15 18.91
CA SER A 130 -3.84 -3.50 18.46
C SER A 130 -3.75 -3.54 16.93
N THR A 131 -2.95 -2.65 16.36
CA THR A 131 -2.69 -2.64 14.91
C THR A 131 -1.20 -2.54 14.63
N GLY A 132 -0.75 -3.26 13.59
CA GLY A 132 0.60 -3.14 13.08
C GLY A 132 0.74 -1.86 12.23
N LEU A 133 1.62 -0.95 12.65
CA LEU A 133 2.03 0.21 11.84
C LEU A 133 3.40 -0.08 11.23
N GLN A 134 3.47 -0.02 9.90
CA GLN A 134 4.71 -0.20 9.16
C GLN A 134 5.18 1.16 8.62
N ILE A 135 6.42 1.52 8.93
CA ILE A 135 7.06 2.75 8.45
C ILE A 135 8.03 2.36 7.33
N LYS A 136 7.89 3.01 6.16
CA LYS A 136 8.73 2.76 5.00
C LYS A 136 9.26 4.08 4.44
N ALA A 137 10.54 4.13 4.08
CA ALA A 137 11.14 5.28 3.42
C ALA A 137 11.90 4.80 2.18
N ASP A 138 11.47 5.27 1.00
CA ASP A 138 12.02 4.83 -0.28
C ASP A 138 12.54 6.03 -1.09
N PRO A 139 13.74 6.56 -0.78
CA PRO A 139 14.31 7.73 -1.47
C PRO A 139 14.70 7.44 -2.93
N GLY A 140 14.77 6.17 -3.34
CA GLY A 140 15.11 5.77 -4.70
C GLY A 140 13.96 5.90 -5.71
N ILE A 141 12.71 6.03 -5.25
CA ILE A 141 11.53 6.08 -6.13
C ILE A 141 11.63 7.21 -7.18
N PRO A 142 11.98 8.46 -6.81
CA PRO A 142 12.19 9.52 -7.79
C PRO A 142 13.24 9.16 -8.84
N SER A 143 14.37 8.56 -8.44
CA SER A 143 15.46 8.20 -9.37
C SER A 143 15.03 7.12 -10.37
N VAL A 144 14.25 6.13 -9.92
CA VAL A 144 13.70 5.09 -10.80
C VAL A 144 12.75 5.71 -11.84
N TYR A 145 11.85 6.60 -11.41
CA TYR A 145 10.95 7.29 -12.34
C TYR A 145 11.69 8.24 -13.29
N THR A 146 12.76 8.90 -12.85
CA THR A 146 13.64 9.69 -13.72
C THR A 146 14.29 8.81 -14.79
N GLY A 147 14.85 7.66 -14.42
CA GLY A 147 15.42 6.70 -15.36
C GLY A 147 14.39 6.20 -16.37
N PHE A 148 13.19 5.85 -15.90
CA PHE A 148 12.08 5.45 -16.77
C PHE A 148 11.66 6.59 -17.73
N GLY A 149 11.62 7.83 -17.25
CA GLY A 149 11.36 9.02 -18.06
C GLY A 149 12.40 9.24 -19.16
N LEU A 150 13.69 9.09 -18.82
CA LEU A 150 14.78 9.19 -19.79
C LEU A 150 14.71 8.08 -20.85
N LEU A 151 14.32 6.86 -20.48
CA LEU A 151 14.09 5.79 -21.45
C LEU A 151 12.95 6.12 -22.41
N MET A 152 11.82 6.62 -21.91
CA MET A 152 10.71 7.07 -22.77
C MET A 152 11.16 8.18 -23.75
N LEU A 153 11.91 9.17 -23.26
CA LEU A 153 12.45 10.23 -24.11
C LEU A 153 13.42 9.69 -25.17
N GLY A 154 14.29 8.74 -24.79
CA GLY A 154 15.20 8.09 -25.74
C GLY A 154 14.47 7.35 -26.85
N VAL A 155 13.36 6.67 -26.52
CA VAL A 155 12.51 6.04 -27.53
C VAL A 155 11.91 7.08 -28.47
N ILE A 156 11.36 8.19 -27.94
CA ILE A 156 10.80 9.28 -28.77
C ILE A 156 11.87 9.88 -29.68
N MET A 157 13.06 10.19 -29.16
CA MET A 157 14.17 10.71 -29.95
C MET A 157 14.62 9.75 -31.04
N SER A 158 14.54 8.43 -30.81
CA SER A 158 14.86 7.41 -31.82
C SER A 158 13.96 7.46 -33.05
N TYR A 159 12.74 8.01 -32.93
CA TYR A 159 11.82 8.20 -34.06
C TYR A 159 12.07 9.47 -34.87
N VAL A 160 12.94 10.38 -34.40
CA VAL A 160 13.31 11.57 -35.18
C VAL A 160 14.13 11.12 -36.39
N SER A 161 13.54 11.30 -37.57
CA SER A 161 14.19 10.96 -38.83
C SER A 161 15.17 12.07 -39.18
N HIS A 162 16.40 11.69 -39.53
CA HIS A 162 17.42 12.59 -40.03
C HIS A 162 17.51 12.43 -41.55
N SER A 163 17.13 13.48 -42.27
CA SER A 163 17.14 13.55 -43.73
C SER A 163 18.20 14.53 -44.21
N GLN A 164 18.99 14.13 -45.21
CA GLN A 164 19.96 14.96 -45.90
C GLN A 164 19.53 15.12 -47.35
N VAL A 165 19.62 16.33 -47.88
CA VAL A 165 19.32 16.66 -49.28
C VAL A 165 20.54 17.35 -49.87
N TRP A 166 20.92 16.93 -51.06
CA TRP A 166 21.99 17.53 -51.86
C TRP A 166 21.42 17.98 -53.20
N ALA A 167 21.88 19.13 -53.67
CA ALA A 167 21.56 19.66 -54.98
C ALA A 167 22.85 20.04 -55.70
N LEU A 168 22.98 19.67 -56.97
CA LEU A 168 24.14 19.92 -57.82
C LEU A 168 23.67 20.42 -59.18
N GLN A 169 24.03 21.66 -59.54
CA GLN A 169 23.77 22.22 -60.86
C GLN A 169 24.96 21.94 -61.78
N VAL A 170 24.70 21.34 -62.94
CA VAL A 170 25.70 21.17 -64.03
C VAL A 170 25.09 21.68 -65.33
N GLY A 171 25.61 22.79 -65.85
CA GLY A 171 24.99 23.49 -66.99
C GLY A 171 23.56 23.93 -66.66
N ASP A 172 22.61 23.59 -67.53
CA ASP A 172 21.17 23.87 -67.35
C ASP A 172 20.44 22.74 -66.59
N THR A 173 21.16 21.71 -66.13
CA THR A 173 20.55 20.57 -65.42
C THR A 173 20.81 20.65 -63.91
N LEU A 174 19.73 20.61 -63.12
CA LEU A 174 19.78 20.50 -61.66
C LEU A 174 19.59 19.03 -61.24
N TYR A 175 20.60 18.46 -60.58
CA TYR A 175 20.52 17.15 -59.94
C TYR A 175 20.16 17.32 -58.46
N ILE A 176 19.10 16.65 -58.00
CA ILE A 176 18.73 16.61 -56.58
C ILE A 176 18.75 15.17 -56.11
N GLY A 177 19.41 14.93 -54.97
CA GLY A 177 19.48 13.63 -54.33
C GLY A 177 19.30 13.76 -52.83
N GLY A 178 18.83 12.71 -52.16
CA GLY A 178 18.63 12.75 -50.73
C GLY A 178 18.80 11.39 -50.08
N LYS A 179 19.12 11.40 -48.78
CA LYS A 179 19.23 10.21 -47.95
C LYS A 179 18.55 10.48 -46.63
N THR A 180 17.68 9.57 -46.21
CA THR A 180 17.09 9.58 -44.87
C THR A 180 17.42 8.30 -44.12
N ASN A 181 17.57 8.39 -42.80
CA ASN A 181 17.78 7.23 -41.94
C ASN A 181 16.47 6.46 -41.62
N ARG A 182 15.30 7.10 -41.77
CA ARG A 182 13.96 6.56 -41.46
C ARG A 182 12.90 7.21 -42.39
N ALA A 183 11.69 6.65 -42.44
CA ALA A 183 10.54 7.23 -43.17
C ALA A 183 10.79 7.56 -44.67
N LYS A 184 11.43 6.64 -45.40
CA LYS A 184 11.83 6.83 -46.82
C LYS A 184 10.70 7.29 -47.73
N VAL A 185 9.50 6.72 -47.58
CA VAL A 185 8.32 7.03 -48.42
C VAL A 185 7.79 8.45 -48.16
N ALA A 186 7.77 8.88 -46.90
CA ALA A 186 7.35 10.24 -46.53
C ALA A 186 8.34 11.27 -47.06
N PHE A 187 9.65 11.00 -46.93
CA PHE A 187 10.70 11.84 -47.47
C PHE A 187 10.66 11.94 -49.00
N GLU A 188 10.43 10.83 -49.71
CA GLU A 188 10.25 10.85 -51.17
C GLU A 188 9.05 11.72 -51.58
N SER A 189 7.94 11.62 -50.84
CA SER A 189 6.74 12.44 -51.08
C SER A 189 6.99 13.93 -50.81
N GLU A 190 7.70 14.27 -49.74
CA GLU A 190 8.09 15.66 -49.41
C GLU A 190 9.00 16.25 -50.50
N ILE A 191 9.99 15.49 -50.99
CA ILE A 191 10.89 15.94 -52.07
C ILE A 191 10.10 16.22 -53.36
N VAL A 192 9.16 15.34 -53.73
CA VAL A 192 8.31 15.55 -54.92
C VAL A 192 7.44 16.80 -54.75
N GLN A 193 6.81 16.99 -53.59
CA GLN A 193 6.02 18.19 -53.32
C GLN A 193 6.85 19.48 -53.40
N ILE A 194 8.08 19.46 -52.86
CA ILE A 194 9.00 20.60 -52.96
C ILE A 194 9.32 20.88 -54.43
N LEU A 195 9.65 19.85 -55.23
CA LEU A 195 9.92 19.98 -56.66
C LEU A 195 8.73 20.54 -57.45
N GLU A 196 7.50 20.11 -57.14
CA GLU A 196 6.29 20.61 -57.78
C GLU A 196 5.96 22.06 -57.40
N SER A 197 6.35 22.49 -56.19
CA SER A 197 6.12 23.85 -55.69
C SER A 197 7.11 24.89 -56.21
N LEU A 198 8.22 24.46 -56.82
CA LEU A 198 9.19 25.38 -57.42
C LEU A 198 8.60 26.01 -58.68
N PRO A 199 8.72 27.34 -58.87
CA PRO A 199 8.26 27.99 -60.08
C PRO A 199 8.99 27.40 -61.28
N LYS A 200 8.22 26.88 -62.25
CA LYS A 200 8.74 26.45 -63.55
C LYS A 200 9.20 27.68 -64.31
N GLN A 201 10.44 28.11 -64.08
CA GLN A 201 11.04 29.21 -64.81
C GLN A 201 11.45 28.70 -66.20
N ASP A 202 10.77 29.25 -67.21
CA ASP A 202 10.97 29.18 -68.66
C ASP A 202 11.98 28.16 -69.20
N LEU A 203 11.51 26.93 -69.42
CA LEU A 203 12.10 26.03 -70.41
C LEU A 203 11.79 26.58 -71.80
N SER A 204 12.59 27.55 -72.26
CA SER A 204 12.59 27.97 -73.66
C SER A 204 13.21 26.84 -74.50
N PHE A 205 12.37 26.09 -75.20
CA PHE A 205 12.81 25.24 -76.30
C PHE A 205 13.32 26.14 -77.43
N ALA A 206 14.63 26.16 -77.66
CA ALA A 206 15.19 26.58 -78.93
C ALA A 206 15.29 25.33 -79.83
N THR A 207 14.77 25.46 -81.04
CA THR A 207 14.75 24.45 -82.11
C THR A 207 16.14 23.95 -82.50
#